data_AF-A0A943MSB7-F1
#
_entry.id   AF-A0A943MSB7-F1
#
_cell.length_a   1.000
_cell.length_b   1.000
_cell.length_c   1.000
_cell.angle_alpha   90.00
_cell.angle_beta   90.00
_cell.angle_gamma   90.00
#
_symmetry.space_group_name_H-M   'P 1'
#
loop_
_entity.id
_entity.type
_entity.pdbx_description
1 polymer ?
#
loop_
_entity_poly.entity_id
_entity_poly.type
_entity_poly.pdbx_seq_one_letter_code
_entity_poly.pdbx_strand_id
1 'polypeptide(L)' 'LVFRSFFDAAKAGAPAPIDVYDAAAWMSISCLSEQSVAMGGAPVAIPDFTNGKWMERAPWQP' A
#
# COMPACT_ATOMS: atom_id res chain seq x y z
N LEU A 1 -13.19 13.45 4.17
CA LEU A 1 -11.94 13.50 4.95
C LEU A 1 -10.72 13.08 4.12
N VAL A 2 -10.68 11.88 3.52
CA VAL A 2 -9.51 11.39 2.74
C VAL A 2 -9.23 12.15 1.45
N PHE A 3 -10.27 12.50 0.66
CA PHE A 3 -10.04 13.27 -0.58
C PHE A 3 -9.46 14.67 -0.30
N ARG A 4 -9.88 15.30 0.79
CA ARG A 4 -9.33 16.61 1.19
C ARG A 4 -7.85 16.50 1.56
N SER A 5 -7.47 15.50 2.35
CA SER A 5 -6.06 15.32 2.73
C SER A 5 -5.17 15.03 1.52
N PHE A 6 -5.68 14.32 0.50
CA PHE A 6 -4.98 14.14 -0.76
C PHE A 6 -4.73 15.47 -1.48
N PHE A 7 -5.76 16.31 -1.65
CA PHE A 7 -5.60 17.62 -2.30
C PHE A 7 -4.73 18.60 -1.49
N ASP A 8 -4.82 18.55 -0.16
CA ASP A 8 -4.00 19.39 0.72
C ASP A 8 -2.51 18.99 0.62
N ALA A 9 -2.20 17.69 0.61
CA ALA A 9 -0.85 17.19 0.36
C ALA A 9 -0.32 17.59 -1.03
N ALA A 10 -1.16 17.46 -2.07
CA ALA A 10 -0.78 17.83 -3.43
C ALA A 10 -0.44 19.32 -3.56
N LYS A 11 -1.22 20.22 -2.93
CA LYS A 11 -0.93 21.66 -2.91
C LYS A 11 0.36 22.00 -2.14
N ALA A 12 0.65 21.27 -1.07
CA ALA A 12 1.82 21.49 -0.22
C ALA A 12 3.10 20.82 -0.75
N GLY A 13 3.02 20.02 -1.83
CA GLY A 13 4.14 19.19 -2.28
C GLY A 13 4.51 18.09 -1.28
N ALA A 14 3.61 17.77 -0.35
CA ALA A 14 3.81 16.72 0.64
C ALA A 14 3.49 15.33 0.05
N PRO A 15 4.05 14.25 0.61
CA PRO A 15 3.68 12.89 0.26
C PRO A 15 2.17 12.67 0.42
N ALA A 16 1.58 11.92 -0.51
CA ALA A 16 0.19 11.51 -0.38
C ALA A 16 0.01 10.64 0.87
N PRO A 17 -1.09 10.80 1.63
CA PRO A 17 -1.36 9.98 2.82
C PRO A 17 -1.46 8.47 2.54
N ILE A 18 -1.86 8.11 1.31
CA ILE A 18 -1.86 6.75 0.78
C ILE A 18 -1.02 6.82 -0.48
N ASP A 19 0.10 6.10 -0.51
CA ASP A 19 1.01 6.10 -1.65
C ASP A 19 0.79 4.89 -2.57
N VAL A 20 1.61 4.80 -3.62
CA VAL A 20 1.52 3.73 -4.62
C VAL A 20 1.78 2.33 -4.04
N TYR A 21 2.62 2.22 -3.02
CA TYR A 21 2.97 0.93 -2.43
C TYR A 21 1.86 0.44 -1.50
N ASP A 22 1.21 1.36 -0.78
CA ASP A 22 0.01 1.07 0.00
C ASP A 22 -1.09 0.51 -0.92
N ALA A 23 -1.34 1.20 -2.05
CA ALA A 23 -2.31 0.75 -3.03
C ALA A 23 -1.94 -0.60 -3.65
N ALA A 24 -0.68 -0.81 -4.03
CA ALA A 24 -0.21 -2.08 -4.60
C ALA A 24 -0.38 -3.25 -3.62
N ALA A 25 -0.06 -3.04 -2.34
CA ALA A 25 -0.26 -4.04 -1.30
C ALA A 25 -1.74 -4.44 -1.19
N TRP A 26 -2.67 -3.48 -1.19
CA TRP A 26 -4.10 -3.77 -1.12
C TRP A 26 -4.63 -4.46 -2.38
N MET A 27 -4.23 -3.99 -3.56
CA MET A 27 -4.68 -4.57 -4.83
C MET A 27 -4.16 -6.00 -5.03
N SER A 28 -2.98 -6.33 -4.49
CA SER A 28 -2.41 -7.67 -4.57
C SER A 28 -3.29 -8.74 -3.90
N ILE A 29 -4.10 -8.36 -2.91
CA ILE A 29 -4.96 -9.28 -2.16
C ILE A 29 -5.94 -10.00 -3.08
N SER A 30 -6.52 -9.31 -4.07
CA SER A 30 -7.46 -9.92 -5.02
C SER A 30 -6.84 -11.14 -5.71
N CYS A 31 -5.73 -10.94 -6.42
CA CYS A 31 -5.05 -12.03 -7.15
C CYS A 31 -4.51 -13.13 -6.21
N LEU A 32 -3.93 -12.75 -5.07
CA LEU A 32 -3.36 -13.72 -4.13
C LEU A 32 -4.44 -14.54 -3.42
N SER A 33 -5.62 -13.95 -3.17
CA SER A 33 -6.76 -14.69 -2.61
C SER A 33 -7.29 -15.74 -3.59
N GLU A 34 -7.38 -15.41 -4.89
CA GLU A 34 -7.76 -16.36 -5.93
C GLU A 34 -6.75 -17.52 -6.00
N GLN A 35 -5.46 -17.21 -5.93
CA GLN A 35 -4.41 -18.23 -5.87
C GLN A 35 -4.51 -19.11 -4.62
N SER A 36 -4.76 -18.53 -3.45
CA SER A 36 -4.94 -19.28 -2.20
C SER A 36 -6.12 -20.25 -2.30
N VAL A 37 -7.26 -19.80 -2.83
CA VAL A 37 -8.44 -20.65 -3.05
C VAL A 37 -8.10 -21.80 -4.02
N ALA A 38 -7.39 -21.52 -5.12
CA ALA A 38 -6.96 -22.55 -6.07
C ALA A 38 -6.02 -23.60 -5.45
N MET A 39 -5.25 -23.23 -4.42
CA MET A 39 -4.36 -24.11 -3.67
C MET A 39 -5.04 -24.78 -2.46
N GLY A 40 -6.37 -24.77 -2.38
CA GLY A 40 -7.12 -25.39 -1.28
C GLY A 40 -7.10 -24.58 0.03
N GLY A 41 -6.96 -23.25 -0.07
CA GLY A 41 -6.88 -22.35 1.08
C GLY A 41 -5.48 -22.26 1.70
N ALA A 42 -4.45 -22.69 0.98
CA ALA A 42 -3.07 -22.59 1.46
C ALA A 42 -2.63 -21.11 1.60
N PRO A 43 -1.83 -20.78 2.63
CA PRO A 43 -1.24 -19.44 2.74
C PRO A 43 -0.37 -19.08 1.53
N VAL A 44 -0.52 -17.86 1.03
CA VAL A 44 0.28 -17.31 -0.06
C VAL A 44 1.03 -16.07 0.43
N ALA A 45 2.32 -15.96 0.11
CA ALA A 45 3.14 -14.84 0.53
C ALA A 45 2.76 -13.54 -0.20
N ILE A 46 2.63 -12.44 0.53
CA ILE A 46 2.40 -11.11 -0.03
C ILE A 46 3.75 -10.51 -0.44
N PRO A 47 3.90 -10.00 -1.68
CA PRO A 47 5.12 -9.33 -2.11
C PRO A 47 5.40 -8.06 -1.31
N ASP A 48 6.66 -7.83 -0.96
CA ASP A 48 7.09 -6.54 -0.43
C ASP A 48 7.35 -5.55 -1.57
N PHE A 49 6.34 -4.74 -1.88
CA PHE A 49 6.43 -3.71 -2.92
C PHE A 49 7.38 -2.56 -2.58
N THR A 50 7.77 -2.42 -1.31
CA THR A 50 8.69 -1.36 -0.85
C THR A 50 10.14 -1.81 -0.79
N ASN A 51 10.41 -3.11 -1.00
CA ASN A 51 11.72 -3.72 -0.91
C ASN A 51 12.43 -3.41 0.42
N GLY A 52 11.74 -3.65 1.53
CA GLY A 52 12.20 -3.46 2.91
C GLY A 52 12.00 -2.05 3.46
N LYS A 53 11.72 -1.06 2.60
CA LYS A 53 11.64 0.35 3.02
C LYS A 53 10.46 0.67 3.94
N TRP A 54 9.44 -0.18 3.98
CA TRP A 54 8.32 -0.03 4.91
C TRP A 54 8.76 0.00 6.39
N MET A 55 9.87 -0.66 6.74
CA MET A 55 10.40 -0.69 8.11
C MET A 55 10.98 0.66 8.58
N GLU A 56 11.41 1.49 7.64
CA GLU A 56 12.07 2.78 7.91
C GLU A 56 11.14 3.97 7.63
N ARG A 57 9.85 3.72 7.36
CA ARG A 57 8.89 4.76 6.97
C ARG A 57 8.63 5.71 8.13
N ALA A 58 9.25 6.88 8.08
CA ALA A 58 9.02 7.96 9.03
C ALA A 58 7.78 8.78 8.65
N PRO A 59 7.05 9.34 9.63
CA PRO A 59 6.05 10.36 9.36
C PRO A 59 6.66 11.53 8.61
N TRP A 60 5.96 12.05 7.60
CA TRP A 60 6.40 13.25 6.91
C TRP A 60 6.45 14.45 7.87
N GLN A 61 7.55 15.19 7.85
CA GLN A 61 7.74 16.45 8.56
C GLN A 61 7.91 17.58 7.53
N PRO A 62 7.18 18.70 7.67
CA PRO A 62 7.24 19.85 6.75
C PRO A 62 8.58 20.60 6.79
#